data_AF-A0A3C0WZC7-F1
#
_entry.id   AF-A0A3C0WZC7-F1
#
_cell.length_a   1.000
_cell.length_b   1.000
_cell.length_c   1.000
_cell.angle_alpha   90.00
_cell.angle_beta   90.00
_cell.angle_gamma   90.00
#
_symmetry.space_group_name_H-M   'P 1'
#
loop_
_entity.id
_entity.type
_entity.pdbx_description
1 polymer ?
#
loop_
_entity_poly.entity_id
_entity_poly.type
_entity_poly.pdbx_seq_one_letter_code
_entity_poly.pdbx_strand_id
1 'polypeptide(L)'
;MKKGKVFGKTQIAVTVMVFALAGAIWLNMKYTPSSCKYLGEASYVSNSSKSDGTLQTSAKTDEKADDYFTETKKAREKARKEASDSVTETLKNSKLTEEDKKSALAKVEEMTGRAESESNIEALLKAKGFENVLAVQSDTEISIVVKSEGLTSAQTLQIQDVVTSQTNIPLSGIKIIPVK
;
A
#
# COMPACT_ATOMS: atom_id res chain seq x y z
N MET A 1 43.97 47.92 -4.08
CA MET A 1 43.09 47.25 -5.08
C MET A 1 41.68 47.14 -4.52
N LYS A 2 40.73 47.91 -5.05
CA LYS A 2 39.34 48.00 -4.56
C LYS A 2 38.49 46.98 -5.33
N LYS A 3 38.17 45.83 -4.73
CA LYS A 3 37.24 44.84 -5.32
C LYS A 3 35.80 45.32 -5.07
N GLY A 4 35.17 45.92 -6.08
CA GLY A 4 33.75 46.25 -6.07
C GLY A 4 32.92 44.97 -6.07
N LYS A 5 32.17 44.74 -4.99
CA LYS A 5 31.27 43.60 -4.83
C LYS A 5 29.99 43.88 -5.62
N VAL A 6 29.90 43.35 -6.84
CA VAL A 6 28.71 43.43 -7.69
C VAL A 6 27.64 42.46 -7.18
N PHE A 7 26.87 42.87 -6.16
CA PHE A 7 25.61 42.20 -5.83
C PHE A 7 24.58 42.51 -6.91
N GLY A 8 24.52 41.67 -7.93
CA GLY A 8 23.47 41.73 -8.95
C GLY A 8 22.10 41.45 -8.34
N LYS A 9 21.06 42.16 -8.79
CA LYS A 9 19.66 42.04 -8.31
C LYS A 9 19.15 40.59 -8.32
N THR A 10 19.69 39.75 -9.20
CA THR A 10 19.43 38.31 -9.28
C THR A 10 19.95 37.51 -8.08
N GLN A 11 21.08 37.88 -7.48
CA GLN A 11 21.59 37.23 -6.25
C GLN A 11 20.70 37.56 -5.05
N ILE A 12 20.22 38.81 -4.96
CA ILE A 12 19.26 39.23 -3.93
C ILE A 12 17.96 38.43 -4.08
N ALA A 13 17.42 38.33 -5.31
CA ALA A 13 16.23 37.54 -5.59
C ALA A 13 16.37 36.06 -5.20
N VAL A 14 17.52 35.44 -5.51
CA VAL A 14 17.79 34.03 -5.15
C VAL A 14 17.88 33.86 -3.62
N THR A 15 18.58 34.74 -2.91
CA THR A 15 18.68 34.64 -1.44
C THR A 15 17.32 34.83 -0.75
N VAL A 16 16.47 35.73 -1.26
CA VAL A 16 15.12 35.94 -0.74
C VAL A 16 14.24 34.71 -0.99
N MET A 17 14.35 34.08 -2.17
CA MET A 17 13.60 32.87 -2.50
C MET A 17 13.98 31.68 -1.61
N VAL A 18 15.29 31.50 -1.32
CA VAL A 18 15.76 30.43 -0.42
C VAL A 18 15.27 30.67 1.02
N PHE A 19 15.32 31.92 1.50
CA PHE A 19 14.79 32.25 2.83
C PHE A 19 13.28 32.04 2.92
N ALA A 20 12.52 32.35 1.86
CA ALA A 20 11.08 32.10 1.81
C ALA A 20 10.74 30.59 1.86
N LEU A 21 11.49 29.76 1.13
CA LEU A 21 11.33 28.30 1.17
C LEU A 21 11.68 27.73 2.55
N ALA A 22 12.76 28.19 3.17
CA ALA A 22 13.12 27.78 4.53
C ALA A 22 12.04 28.18 5.56
N GLY A 23 11.48 29.38 5.43
CA GLY A 23 10.35 29.84 6.25
C GLY A 23 9.10 28.98 6.05
N ALA A 24 8.78 28.60 4.82
CA ALA A 24 7.64 27.73 4.50
C ALA A 24 7.82 26.31 5.06
N ILE A 25 9.02 25.73 4.98
CA ILE A 25 9.34 24.43 5.59
C ILE A 25 9.20 24.51 7.11
N TRP A 26 9.69 25.58 7.73
CA TRP A 26 9.58 25.78 9.18
C TRP A 26 8.12 25.99 9.63
N LEU A 27 7.34 26.76 8.87
CA LEU A 27 5.91 26.93 9.12
C LEU A 27 5.17 25.59 8.97
N ASN A 28 5.54 24.79 7.96
CA ASN A 28 4.99 23.45 7.79
C ASN A 28 5.33 22.56 8.99
N MET A 29 6.58 22.54 9.47
CA MET A 29 6.93 21.77 10.68
C MET A 29 6.24 22.25 11.96
N LYS A 30 5.95 23.55 12.09
CA LYS A 30 5.34 24.13 13.30
C LYS A 30 3.81 24.02 13.33
N TYR A 31 3.17 24.10 12.17
CA TYR A 31 1.71 24.06 12.05
C TYR A 31 1.17 22.73 11.53
N THR A 32 2.04 21.84 11.02
CA THR A 32 1.70 20.43 10.85
C THR A 32 1.77 19.80 12.24
N PRO A 33 0.62 19.47 12.86
CA PRO A 33 0.63 18.77 14.12
C PRO A 33 1.45 17.49 13.93
N SER A 34 2.43 17.27 14.81
CA SER A 34 3.13 15.98 14.93
C SER A 34 2.18 14.94 15.52
N SER A 35 1.03 14.72 14.88
CA SER A 35 0.36 13.45 14.96
C SER A 35 1.12 12.53 14.01
N CYS A 36 2.17 11.89 14.52
CA CYS A 36 2.44 10.51 14.15
C CYS A 36 1.21 9.69 14.57
N LYS A 37 0.11 9.91 13.83
CA LYS A 37 -1.07 9.08 13.83
C LYS A 37 -0.62 7.84 13.11
N TYR A 38 -0.17 6.86 13.88
CA TYR A 38 -0.22 5.48 13.42
C TYR A 38 -1.62 5.30 12.81
N LEU A 39 -1.65 4.96 11.52
CA LEU A 39 -2.86 4.67 10.74
C LEU A 39 -3.48 3.36 11.24
N GLY A 40 -3.90 3.33 12.49
CA GLY A 40 -4.40 2.14 13.17
C GLY A 40 -5.26 2.44 14.40
N GLU A 41 -5.64 3.70 14.62
CA GLU A 41 -6.59 4.05 15.69
C GLU A 41 -7.99 4.19 15.10
N ALA A 42 -8.67 3.04 14.99
CA ALA A 42 -10.09 2.98 14.76
C ALA A 42 -10.81 3.48 16.02
N SER A 43 -11.53 4.61 15.88
CA SER A 43 -12.49 5.08 16.87
C SER A 43 -13.60 4.05 16.98
N TYR A 44 -13.62 3.25 18.05
CA TYR A 44 -14.73 2.36 18.35
C TYR A 44 -15.98 3.21 18.61
N VAL A 45 -16.93 3.20 17.67
CA VAL A 45 -18.32 3.58 17.96
C VAL A 45 -18.87 2.50 18.89
N SER A 46 -18.76 2.77 20.19
CA SER A 46 -19.36 1.95 21.23
C SER A 46 -20.87 2.12 21.17
N ASN A 47 -21.54 1.17 20.51
CA ASN A 47 -22.90 0.80 20.90
C ASN A 47 -22.79 -0.34 21.92
N SER A 48 -22.35 -0.01 23.14
CA SER A 48 -22.35 -0.93 24.27
C SER A 48 -23.75 -1.04 24.87
N SER A 49 -24.50 -2.02 24.38
CA SER A 49 -25.40 -2.77 25.26
C SER A 49 -24.55 -3.72 26.11
N LYS A 50 -24.82 -3.71 27.41
CA LYS A 50 -24.10 -4.40 28.50
C LYS A 50 -24.07 -5.92 28.28
N SER A 51 -22.96 -6.58 28.60
CA SER A 51 -22.86 -7.48 29.77
C SER A 51 -21.52 -8.22 29.83
N ASP A 52 -20.85 -8.00 30.96
CA ASP A 52 -20.08 -8.94 31.80
C ASP A 52 -18.87 -9.72 31.26
N GLY A 53 -17.82 -9.69 32.08
CA GLY A 53 -16.49 -10.18 31.76
C GLY A 53 -16.31 -11.65 32.07
N THR A 54 -15.64 -12.34 31.16
CA THR A 54 -14.76 -13.46 31.50
C THR A 54 -13.77 -13.65 30.35
N LEU A 55 -12.54 -14.00 30.71
CA LEU A 55 -11.38 -14.05 29.84
C LEU A 55 -11.57 -15.03 28.67
N GLN A 56 -11.50 -14.52 27.43
CA GLN A 56 -11.09 -15.27 26.25
C GLN A 56 -10.33 -14.30 25.32
N THR A 57 -9.02 -14.22 25.53
CA THR A 57 -8.08 -13.43 24.71
C THR A 57 -7.45 -14.27 23.59
N SER A 58 -8.21 -15.20 23.04
CA SER A 58 -7.78 -16.06 21.92
C SER A 58 -8.81 -16.02 20.78
N ALA A 59 -10.12 -16.04 21.10
CA ALA A 59 -11.18 -15.98 20.08
C ALA A 59 -11.37 -14.57 19.47
N LYS A 60 -11.09 -13.49 20.19
CA LYS A 60 -11.27 -12.11 19.67
C LYS A 60 -10.17 -11.65 18.72
N THR A 61 -9.01 -12.32 18.71
CA THR A 61 -7.92 -12.02 17.78
C THR A 61 -8.17 -12.74 16.46
N ASP A 62 -8.59 -14.01 16.51
CA ASP A 62 -9.00 -14.75 15.32
C ASP A 62 -10.16 -14.09 14.59
N GLU A 63 -11.20 -13.61 15.28
CA GLU A 63 -12.29 -12.89 14.62
C GLU A 63 -11.83 -11.55 14.02
N LYS A 64 -10.88 -10.84 14.63
CA LYS A 64 -10.37 -9.57 14.07
C LYS A 64 -9.40 -9.77 12.90
N ALA A 65 -8.60 -10.84 12.93
CA ALA A 65 -7.73 -11.21 11.83
C ALA A 65 -8.58 -11.70 10.65
N ASP A 66 -9.56 -12.57 10.90
CA ASP A 66 -10.49 -13.02 9.86
C ASP A 66 -11.37 -11.87 9.33
N ASP A 67 -11.81 -10.94 10.18
CA ASP A 67 -12.50 -9.72 9.74
C ASP A 67 -11.57 -8.85 8.87
N TYR A 68 -10.29 -8.72 9.21
CA TYR A 68 -9.32 -8.01 8.37
C TYR A 68 -9.12 -8.68 7.00
N PHE A 69 -8.95 -10.01 6.96
CA PHE A 69 -8.78 -10.72 5.68
C PHE A 69 -10.07 -10.67 4.85
N THR A 70 -11.24 -10.80 5.46
CA THR A 70 -12.53 -10.77 4.76
C THR A 70 -12.90 -9.35 4.30
N GLU A 71 -12.71 -8.33 5.13
CA GLU A 71 -12.90 -6.93 4.78
C GLU A 71 -11.91 -6.51 3.69
N THR A 72 -10.64 -6.90 3.80
CA THR A 72 -9.62 -6.59 2.77
C THR A 72 -9.94 -7.32 1.46
N LYS A 73 -10.39 -8.58 1.51
CA LYS A 73 -10.88 -9.29 0.31
C LYS A 73 -12.02 -8.54 -0.34
N LYS A 74 -13.02 -8.13 0.44
CA LYS A 74 -14.20 -7.41 -0.03
C LYS A 74 -13.84 -6.04 -0.59
N ALA A 75 -12.93 -5.32 0.06
CA ALA A 75 -12.42 -4.04 -0.40
C ALA A 75 -11.67 -4.18 -1.73
N ARG A 76 -10.86 -5.24 -1.88
CA ARG A 76 -10.16 -5.57 -3.13
C ARG A 76 -11.13 -5.97 -4.23
N GLU A 77 -12.14 -6.79 -3.94
CA GLU A 77 -13.18 -7.14 -4.91
C GLU A 77 -13.98 -5.91 -5.35
N LYS A 78 -14.33 -5.02 -4.42
CA LYS A 78 -14.99 -3.74 -4.72
C LYS A 78 -14.12 -2.84 -5.59
N ALA A 79 -12.84 -2.67 -5.25
CA ALA A 79 -11.91 -1.88 -6.04
C ALA A 79 -11.70 -2.47 -7.45
N ARG A 80 -11.62 -3.80 -7.57
CA ARG A 80 -11.55 -4.49 -8.87
C ARG A 80 -12.82 -4.26 -9.69
N LYS A 81 -13.99 -4.36 -9.07
CA LYS A 81 -15.28 -4.10 -9.73
C LYS A 81 -15.36 -2.65 -10.22
N GLU A 82 -15.00 -1.69 -9.39
CA GLU A 82 -14.96 -0.26 -9.77
C GLU A 82 -13.96 0.00 -10.90
N ALA A 83 -12.77 -0.62 -10.86
CA ALA A 83 -11.80 -0.52 -11.94
C ALA A 83 -12.34 -1.15 -13.24
N SER A 84 -12.97 -2.33 -13.19
CA SER A 84 -13.58 -2.94 -14.37
C SER A 84 -14.75 -2.13 -14.92
N ASP A 85 -15.58 -1.55 -14.05
CA ASP A 85 -16.70 -0.72 -14.45
C ASP A 85 -16.18 0.58 -15.09
N SER A 86 -15.15 1.22 -14.53
CA SER A 86 -14.49 2.40 -15.12
C SER A 86 -13.82 2.10 -16.46
N VAL A 87 -13.13 0.96 -16.58
CA VAL A 87 -12.53 0.52 -17.85
C VAL A 87 -13.62 0.24 -18.88
N THR A 88 -14.71 -0.44 -18.52
CA THR A 88 -15.82 -0.70 -19.46
C THR A 88 -16.58 0.57 -19.85
N GLU A 89 -16.75 1.54 -18.95
CA GLU A 89 -17.35 2.84 -19.23
C GLU A 89 -16.47 3.69 -20.15
N THR A 90 -15.14 3.64 -19.94
CA THR A 90 -14.16 4.23 -20.84
C THR A 90 -14.25 3.57 -22.22
N LEU A 91 -14.27 2.23 -22.27
CA LEU A 91 -14.39 1.45 -23.52
C LEU A 91 -15.71 1.67 -24.26
N LYS A 92 -16.81 1.94 -23.53
CA LYS A 92 -18.13 2.29 -24.11
C LYS A 92 -18.19 3.71 -24.64
N ASN A 93 -17.30 4.60 -24.22
CA ASN A 93 -17.19 5.93 -24.82
C ASN A 93 -16.69 5.78 -26.27
N SER A 94 -17.59 6.02 -27.22
CA SER A 94 -17.41 5.88 -28.67
C SER A 94 -16.39 6.85 -29.30
N LYS A 95 -15.64 7.60 -28.49
CA LYS A 95 -14.56 8.50 -28.90
C LYS A 95 -13.16 7.94 -28.73
N LEU A 96 -13.00 6.72 -28.23
CA LEU A 96 -11.68 6.11 -28.07
C LEU A 96 -11.05 5.78 -29.42
N THR A 97 -9.80 6.20 -29.58
CA THR A 97 -8.98 5.81 -30.73
C THR A 97 -8.59 4.33 -30.63
N GLU A 98 -8.23 3.70 -31.75
CA GLU A 98 -7.71 2.31 -31.75
C GLU A 98 -6.47 2.14 -30.86
N GLU A 99 -5.69 3.21 -30.67
CA GLU A 99 -4.54 3.29 -29.78
C GLU A 99 -4.95 3.24 -28.30
N ASP A 100 -6.02 3.94 -27.92
CA ASP A 100 -6.55 3.91 -26.55
C ASP A 100 -7.13 2.52 -26.20
N LYS A 101 -7.77 1.85 -27.15
CA LYS A 101 -8.24 0.47 -26.97
C LYS A 101 -7.08 -0.49 -26.76
N LYS A 102 -6.00 -0.36 -27.54
CA LYS A 102 -4.81 -1.20 -27.40
C LYS A 102 -4.07 -0.95 -26.08
N SER A 103 -3.99 0.31 -25.64
CA SER A 103 -3.44 0.68 -24.33
C SER A 103 -4.28 0.14 -23.18
N ALA A 104 -5.62 0.22 -23.29
CA ALA A 104 -6.52 -0.37 -22.30
C ALA A 104 -6.40 -1.91 -22.25
N LEU A 105 -6.32 -2.58 -23.40
CA LEU A 105 -6.05 -4.02 -23.49
C LEU A 105 -4.72 -4.40 -22.82
N ALA A 106 -3.64 -3.67 -23.12
CA ALA A 106 -2.34 -3.91 -22.49
C ALA A 106 -2.40 -3.74 -20.95
N LYS A 107 -3.13 -2.73 -20.46
CA LYS A 107 -3.37 -2.56 -19.01
C LYS A 107 -4.18 -3.71 -18.41
N VAL A 108 -5.19 -4.20 -19.12
CA VAL A 108 -6.00 -5.35 -18.66
C VAL A 108 -5.15 -6.62 -18.61
N GLU A 109 -4.32 -6.87 -19.63
CA GLU A 109 -3.38 -7.99 -19.65
C GLU A 109 -2.38 -7.90 -18.50
N GLU A 110 -1.80 -6.71 -18.26
CA GLU A 110 -0.89 -6.47 -17.14
C GLU A 110 -1.57 -6.67 -15.78
N MET A 111 -2.79 -6.15 -15.59
CA MET A 111 -3.58 -6.36 -14.38
C MET A 111 -3.92 -7.84 -14.16
N THR A 112 -4.19 -8.58 -15.24
CA THR A 112 -4.49 -10.02 -15.17
C THR A 112 -3.24 -10.80 -14.80
N GLY A 113 -2.11 -10.53 -15.44
CA GLY A 113 -0.83 -11.18 -15.11
C GLY A 113 -0.40 -10.92 -13.66
N ARG A 114 -0.62 -9.70 -13.16
CA ARG A 114 -0.39 -9.37 -11.74
C ARG A 114 -1.33 -10.15 -10.80
N ALA A 115 -2.60 -10.26 -11.14
CA ALA A 115 -3.56 -11.01 -10.33
C ALA A 115 -3.24 -12.52 -10.30
N GLU A 116 -2.75 -13.07 -11.42
CA GLU A 116 -2.26 -14.45 -11.48
C GLU A 116 -1.01 -14.65 -10.62
N SER A 117 -0.03 -13.75 -10.69
CA SER A 117 1.16 -13.84 -9.84
C SER A 117 0.83 -13.72 -8.37
N GLU A 118 -0.06 -12.80 -7.97
CA GLU A 118 -0.59 -12.71 -6.60
C GLU A 118 -1.20 -14.05 -6.16
N SER A 119 -2.07 -14.64 -6.99
CA SER A 119 -2.74 -15.89 -6.65
C SER A 119 -1.78 -17.07 -6.55
N ASN A 120 -0.78 -17.12 -7.42
CA ASN A 120 0.26 -18.16 -7.41
C ASN A 120 1.13 -18.04 -6.15
N ILE A 121 1.52 -16.82 -5.76
CA ILE A 121 2.27 -16.57 -4.53
C ILE A 121 1.46 -17.02 -3.32
N GLU A 122 0.18 -16.63 -3.22
CA GLU A 122 -0.70 -17.06 -2.13
C GLU A 122 -0.83 -18.59 -2.06
N ALA A 123 -0.98 -19.26 -3.21
CA ALA A 123 -1.05 -20.72 -3.28
C ALA A 123 0.24 -21.40 -2.82
N LEU A 124 1.40 -20.90 -3.27
CA LEU A 124 2.72 -21.42 -2.88
C LEU A 124 3.00 -21.20 -1.38
N LEU A 125 2.59 -20.06 -0.83
CA LEU A 125 2.75 -19.78 0.60
C LEU A 125 1.82 -20.65 1.44
N LYS A 126 0.56 -20.85 1.02
CA LYS A 126 -0.34 -21.82 1.66
C LYS A 126 0.24 -23.24 1.64
N ALA A 127 0.82 -23.65 0.52
CA ALA A 127 1.48 -24.96 0.40
C ALA A 127 2.70 -25.12 1.33
N LYS A 128 3.37 -24.02 1.71
CA LYS A 128 4.47 -24.01 2.69
C LYS A 128 4.00 -24.03 4.14
N GLY A 129 2.69 -23.96 4.41
CA GLY A 129 2.11 -24.04 5.75
C GLY A 129 1.67 -22.69 6.35
N PHE A 130 1.56 -21.64 5.54
CA PHE A 130 0.97 -20.38 5.99
C PHE A 130 -0.56 -20.41 5.84
N GLU A 131 -1.31 -20.47 6.94
CA GLU A 131 -2.77 -20.67 6.92
C GLU A 131 -3.55 -19.53 6.24
N ASN A 132 -3.17 -18.28 6.47
CA ASN A 132 -3.81 -17.12 5.84
C ASN A 132 -2.76 -16.16 5.29
N VAL A 133 -2.75 -16.04 3.96
CA VAL A 133 -1.82 -15.19 3.21
C VAL A 133 -2.60 -14.35 2.22
N LEU A 134 -2.29 -13.06 2.18
CA LEU A 134 -2.78 -12.12 1.20
C LEU A 134 -1.58 -11.43 0.54
N ALA A 135 -1.42 -11.62 -0.77
CA ALA A 135 -0.39 -10.94 -1.55
C ALA A 135 -1.03 -9.76 -2.29
N VAL A 136 -0.54 -8.55 -2.05
CA VAL A 136 -0.97 -7.30 -2.69
C VAL A 136 0.17 -6.75 -3.52
N GLN A 137 0.05 -6.84 -4.84
CA GLN A 137 1.01 -6.33 -5.78
C GLN A 137 0.54 -4.97 -6.32
N SER A 138 1.36 -3.95 -6.09
CA SER A 138 1.24 -2.62 -6.70
C SER A 138 2.20 -2.51 -7.89
N ASP A 139 2.27 -1.33 -8.53
CA ASP A 139 3.10 -1.13 -9.73
C ASP A 139 4.59 -1.43 -9.52
N THR A 140 5.11 -1.19 -8.33
CA THR A 140 6.56 -1.30 -8.02
C THR A 140 6.87 -2.03 -6.72
N GLU A 141 5.85 -2.33 -5.92
CA GLU A 141 6.00 -2.92 -4.60
C GLU A 141 5.02 -4.08 -4.43
N ILE A 142 5.39 -5.07 -3.62
CA ILE A 142 4.52 -6.17 -3.24
C ILE A 142 4.47 -6.28 -1.71
N SER A 143 3.25 -6.23 -1.18
CA SER A 143 2.97 -6.36 0.24
C SER A 143 2.35 -7.72 0.51
N ILE A 144 2.99 -8.51 1.36
CA ILE A 144 2.49 -9.80 1.79
C ILE A 144 2.06 -9.71 3.24
N VAL A 145 0.77 -9.95 3.45
CA VAL A 145 0.18 -10.07 4.77
C VAL A 145 0.05 -11.55 5.10
N VAL A 146 0.65 -11.98 6.20
CA VAL A 146 0.61 -13.38 6.66
C VAL A 146 0.06 -13.41 8.09
N LYS A 147 -0.94 -14.26 8.34
CA LYS A 147 -1.40 -14.58 9.70
C LYS A 147 -0.35 -15.49 10.36
N SER A 148 0.34 -14.96 11.36
CA SER A 148 1.37 -15.69 12.11
C SER A 148 1.65 -15.01 13.44
N GLU A 149 1.72 -15.80 14.52
CA GLU A 149 2.07 -15.30 15.86
C GLU A 149 3.51 -14.74 15.95
N GLY A 150 4.35 -15.08 14.97
CA GLY A 150 5.69 -14.55 14.78
C GLY A 150 6.36 -15.16 13.55
N LEU A 151 6.95 -14.31 12.71
CA LEU A 151 7.75 -14.76 11.56
C LEU A 151 9.21 -14.94 11.97
N THR A 152 9.75 -16.13 11.75
CA THR A 152 11.19 -16.38 11.85
C THR A 152 11.90 -15.82 10.62
N SER A 153 13.20 -15.49 10.74
CA SER A 153 14.00 -15.04 9.59
C SER A 153 13.99 -16.05 8.44
N ALA A 154 13.92 -17.34 8.75
CA ALA A 154 13.79 -18.40 7.75
C ALA A 154 12.46 -18.32 6.98
N GLN A 155 11.34 -18.07 7.66
CA GLN A 155 10.04 -17.89 7.03
C GLN A 155 9.99 -16.60 6.18
N THR A 156 10.57 -15.50 6.66
CA THR A 156 10.68 -14.26 5.88
C THR A 156 11.48 -14.48 4.59
N LEU A 157 12.59 -15.22 4.65
CA LEU A 157 13.39 -15.55 3.47
C LEU A 157 12.63 -16.45 2.50
N GLN A 158 11.87 -17.44 3.00
CA GLN A 158 11.03 -18.29 2.15
C GLN A 158 9.95 -17.49 1.43
N ILE A 159 9.35 -16.50 2.11
CA ILE A 159 8.36 -15.60 1.50
C ILE A 159 9.03 -14.76 0.41
N GLN A 160 10.18 -14.17 0.71
CA GLN A 160 10.94 -13.36 -0.26
C GLN A 160 11.34 -14.17 -1.49
N ASP A 161 11.84 -15.40 -1.30
CA ASP A 161 12.25 -16.29 -2.39
C ASP A 161 11.08 -16.63 -3.33
N VAL A 162 9.91 -16.98 -2.78
CA VAL A 162 8.69 -17.24 -3.56
C VAL A 162 8.28 -16.02 -4.35
N VAL A 163 8.32 -14.83 -3.74
CA VAL A 163 7.97 -13.58 -4.42
C VAL A 163 8.92 -13.28 -5.55
N THR A 164 10.23 -13.35 -5.33
CA THR A 164 11.23 -13.09 -6.37
C THR A 164 11.23 -14.17 -7.46
N SER A 165 10.76 -15.38 -7.16
CA SER A 165 10.61 -16.44 -8.15
C SER A 165 9.38 -16.24 -9.05
N GLN A 166 8.29 -15.72 -8.50
CA GLN A 166 7.04 -15.50 -9.23
C GLN A 166 6.92 -14.09 -9.83
N THR A 167 7.74 -13.15 -9.36
CA THR A 167 7.71 -11.74 -9.79
C THR A 167 9.13 -11.23 -10.01
N ASN A 168 9.30 -10.32 -10.97
CA ASN A 168 10.58 -9.68 -11.23
C ASN A 168 10.84 -8.45 -10.32
N ILE A 169 10.25 -8.46 -9.11
CA ILE A 169 10.32 -7.35 -8.15
C ILE A 169 11.57 -7.53 -7.27
N PRO A 170 12.39 -6.49 -7.09
CA PRO A 170 13.57 -6.57 -6.22
C PRO A 170 13.17 -6.72 -4.75
N LEU A 171 14.04 -7.33 -3.94
CA LEU A 171 13.82 -7.53 -2.50
C LEU A 171 13.46 -6.24 -1.74
N SER A 172 13.95 -5.09 -2.20
CA SER A 172 13.65 -3.77 -1.62
C SER A 172 12.19 -3.36 -1.72
N GLY A 173 11.44 -3.92 -2.68
CA GLY A 173 10.01 -3.67 -2.89
C GLY A 173 9.10 -4.64 -2.14
N ILE A 174 9.65 -5.61 -1.39
CA ILE A 174 8.88 -6.64 -0.68
C ILE A 174 8.63 -6.19 0.76
N LYS A 175 7.36 -5.97 1.10
CA LYS A 175 6.92 -5.63 2.47
C LYS A 175 6.19 -6.82 3.07
N ILE A 176 6.67 -7.34 4.19
CA ILE A 176 6.05 -8.47 4.89
C ILE A 176 5.43 -7.96 6.18
N ILE A 177 4.12 -8.15 6.32
CA ILE A 177 3.32 -7.67 7.45
C ILE A 177 2.76 -8.90 8.19
N PRO A 178 3.31 -9.26 9.36
CA PRO A 178 2.72 -10.29 10.20
C PRO A 178 1.48 -9.74 10.92
N VAL A 179 0.38 -10.48 10.84
CA VAL A 179 -0.85 -10.21 11.62
C VAL A 179 -1.04 -11.35 12.60
N LYS A 180 -1.31 -11.02 13.86
CA LYS A 180 -1.64 -11.98 14.91
C LYS A 180 -3.10 -12.39 14.83
#